data_AF-L1IMK0-F1
#
_entry.id   AF-L1IMK0-F1
#
_cell.length_a   1.000
_cell.length_b   1.000
_cell.length_c   1.000
_cell.angle_alpha   90.00
_cell.angle_beta   90.00
_cell.angle_gamma   90.00
#
_symmetry.space_group_name_H-M   'P 1'
#
loop_
_entity.id
_entity.type
_entity.pdbx_description
1 polymer ?
#
loop_
_entity_poly.entity_id
_entity_poly.type
_entity_poly.pdbx_seq_one_letter_code
_entity_poly.pdbx_strand_id
1 'polypeptide(L)'
;MPAAVQAQASCSSVEEVGSTGVGALTIDFIILAAASFIFVYKLSEAANKKVAYLCIYICGISAIAYYAMLAGQGWSAGTTCRQFFYARYIDWILTWPLITILLALIAGCEWTPVLGAIGGQVVQVFAQYMASVSVLDTVKWFWFLIEICGLMFLVFHVTRIFKATAENKGGEAAVLYNKVAWTTVIVWICYPILWLFADGFSSFTVSFEVTMYAILDLINKVLLCFMVVSAQDSIGNDDNTAGTREYV
;
A
#
# COMPACT_ATOMS: atom_id res chain seq x y z
N MET A 1 -35.23 9.85 11.14
CA MET A 1 -34.48 8.79 10.44
C MET A 1 -34.54 7.55 11.30
N PRO A 2 -35.27 6.49 10.91
CA PRO A 2 -35.24 5.26 11.68
C PRO A 2 -33.85 4.65 11.53
N ALA A 3 -33.27 4.23 12.66
CA ALA A 3 -31.99 3.57 12.74
C ALA A 3 -31.96 2.38 11.79
N ALA A 4 -30.97 2.35 10.89
CA ALA A 4 -30.65 1.17 10.11
C ALA A 4 -30.13 0.12 11.09
N VAL A 5 -31.06 -0.69 11.62
CA VAL A 5 -30.76 -2.01 12.16
C VAL A 5 -29.90 -2.69 11.10
N GLN A 6 -28.69 -3.11 11.47
CA GLN A 6 -27.81 -3.88 10.62
C GLN A 6 -28.61 -5.08 10.11
N ALA A 7 -29.07 -5.00 8.86
CA ALA A 7 -29.62 -6.14 8.16
C ALA A 7 -28.43 -7.06 7.91
N GLN A 8 -28.14 -7.90 8.90
CA GLN A 8 -27.30 -9.07 8.72
C GLN A 8 -27.94 -9.84 7.58
N ALA A 9 -27.25 -9.89 6.45
CA ALA A 9 -27.82 -10.43 5.23
C ALA A 9 -28.34 -11.85 5.50
N SER A 10 -29.57 -12.13 5.07
CA SER A 10 -30.21 -13.45 5.14
C SER A 10 -29.59 -14.40 4.10
N CYS A 11 -28.27 -14.43 4.00
CA CYS A 11 -27.55 -15.29 3.08
C CYS A 11 -27.64 -16.73 3.59
N SER A 12 -28.13 -17.64 2.75
CA SER A 12 -28.09 -19.08 3.02
C SER A 12 -26.66 -19.63 3.02
N SER A 13 -25.74 -18.97 2.30
CA SER A 13 -24.31 -19.26 2.26
C SER A 13 -23.53 -18.00 1.89
N VAL A 14 -22.36 -17.83 2.50
CA VAL A 14 -21.40 -16.76 2.16
C VAL A 14 -20.34 -17.34 1.22
N GLU A 15 -20.03 -16.65 0.13
CA GLU A 15 -18.84 -16.96 -0.67
C GLU A 15 -17.59 -16.57 0.12
N GLU A 16 -16.88 -17.58 0.61
CA GLU A 16 -15.63 -17.42 1.34
C GLU A 16 -14.42 -17.64 0.43
N VAL A 17 -13.26 -17.22 0.91
CA VAL A 17 -11.99 -17.48 0.27
C VAL A 17 -11.74 -18.99 0.13
N GLY A 18 -11.47 -19.43 -1.09
CA GLY A 18 -11.14 -20.81 -1.42
C GLY A 18 -9.64 -21.09 -1.31
N SER A 19 -9.24 -22.32 -1.63
CA SER A 19 -7.85 -22.80 -1.48
C SER A 19 -6.80 -21.93 -2.18
N THR A 20 -7.11 -21.40 -3.37
CA THR A 20 -6.20 -20.50 -4.10
C THR A 20 -5.97 -19.21 -3.34
N GLY A 21 -7.02 -18.58 -2.81
CA GLY A 21 -6.89 -17.36 -2.03
C GLY A 21 -6.20 -17.59 -0.70
N VAL A 22 -6.47 -18.72 -0.03
CA VAL A 22 -5.74 -19.13 1.20
C VAL A 22 -4.25 -19.33 0.90
N GLY A 23 -3.92 -19.95 -0.24
CA GLY A 23 -2.55 -20.09 -0.72
C GLY A 23 -1.87 -18.74 -0.91
N ALA A 24 -2.54 -17.77 -1.57
CA ALA A 24 -2.03 -16.42 -1.74
C ALA A 24 -1.79 -15.71 -0.40
N LEU A 25 -2.76 -15.75 0.52
CA LEU A 25 -2.61 -15.17 1.86
C LEU A 25 -1.41 -15.75 2.62
N THR A 26 -1.19 -17.06 2.50
CA THR A 26 -0.08 -17.76 3.15
C THR A 26 1.27 -17.32 2.58
N ILE A 27 1.37 -17.28 1.24
CA ILE A 27 2.60 -16.85 0.55
C ILE A 27 2.95 -15.41 0.95
N ASP A 28 1.98 -14.51 0.90
CA ASP A 28 2.18 -13.11 1.24
C ASP A 28 2.59 -12.91 2.69
N PHE A 29 1.91 -13.58 3.63
CA PHE A 29 2.30 -13.55 5.04
C PHE A 29 3.77 -13.93 5.23
N ILE A 30 4.21 -15.04 4.62
CA ILE A 30 5.59 -15.53 4.75
C ILE A 30 6.58 -14.53 4.15
N ILE A 31 6.31 -14.03 2.94
CA ILE A 31 7.23 -13.11 2.24
C ILE A 31 7.32 -11.77 2.98
N LEU A 32 6.19 -11.19 3.40
CA LEU A 32 6.15 -9.93 4.14
C LEU A 32 6.84 -10.04 5.50
N ALA A 33 6.61 -11.14 6.22
CA ALA A 33 7.29 -11.40 7.49
C ALA A 33 8.80 -11.54 7.28
N ALA A 34 9.22 -12.35 6.31
CA ALA A 34 10.63 -12.53 5.98
C ALA A 34 11.30 -11.21 5.58
N ALA A 35 10.66 -10.41 4.73
CA ALA A 35 11.16 -9.09 4.33
C ALA A 35 11.32 -8.16 5.55
N SER A 36 10.32 -8.10 6.44
CA SER A 36 10.41 -7.32 7.67
C SER A 36 11.59 -7.75 8.56
N PHE A 37 11.79 -9.06 8.76
CA PHE A 37 12.95 -9.59 9.51
C PHE A 37 14.29 -9.26 8.85
N ILE A 38 14.38 -9.33 7.52
CA ILE A 38 15.59 -8.94 6.77
C ILE A 38 15.90 -7.45 7.03
N PHE A 39 14.90 -6.58 6.99
CA PHE A 39 15.11 -5.15 7.27
C PHE A 39 15.48 -4.87 8.73
N VAL A 40 14.96 -5.65 9.68
CA VAL A 40 15.40 -5.61 11.08
C VAL A 40 16.87 -6.00 11.20
N TYR A 41 17.29 -7.10 10.55
CA TYR A 41 18.68 -7.54 10.57
C TYR A 41 19.63 -6.50 9.96
N LYS A 42 19.22 -5.85 8.86
CA LYS A 42 19.99 -4.78 8.22
C LYS A 42 19.98 -3.44 8.95
N LEU A 43 19.17 -3.26 10.01
CA LEU A 43 18.95 -1.96 10.64
C LEU A 43 20.23 -1.32 11.21
N SER A 44 21.14 -2.12 11.77
CA SER A 44 22.39 -1.61 12.34
C SER A 44 23.35 -1.06 11.28
N GLU A 45 23.31 -1.63 10.09
CA GLU A 45 24.19 -1.32 8.95
C GLU A 45 23.56 -0.27 8.01
N ALA A 46 22.27 0.01 8.14
CA ALA A 46 21.56 0.91 7.26
C ALA A 46 22.11 2.34 7.28
N ALA A 47 22.53 2.83 6.11
CA ALA A 47 22.98 4.20 5.90
C ALA A 47 21.92 5.24 6.32
N ASN A 48 20.63 4.93 6.09
CA ASN A 48 19.51 5.75 6.53
C ASN A 48 18.52 4.95 7.38
N LYS A 49 18.66 5.06 8.70
CA LYS A 49 17.80 4.36 9.67
C LYS A 49 16.31 4.71 9.53
N LYS A 50 15.96 5.91 9.06
CA LYS A 50 14.54 6.28 8.84
C LYS A 50 13.92 5.42 7.76
N VAL A 51 14.64 5.19 6.66
CA VAL A 51 14.19 4.30 5.58
C VAL A 51 14.09 2.86 6.06
N ALA A 52 15.08 2.37 6.81
CA ALA A 52 15.02 1.02 7.37
C ALA A 52 13.78 0.83 8.27
N TYR A 53 13.50 1.76 9.19
CA TYR A 53 12.29 1.70 10.03
C TYR A 53 11.01 1.71 9.21
N LEU A 54 10.90 2.58 8.19
CA LEU A 54 9.74 2.59 7.31
C LEU A 54 9.55 1.23 6.63
N CYS A 55 10.61 0.64 6.07
CA CYS A 55 10.53 -0.66 5.39
C CYS A 55 10.13 -1.79 6.36
N ILE A 56 10.66 -1.79 7.58
CA ILE A 56 10.30 -2.74 8.65
C ILE A 56 8.80 -2.66 8.93
N TYR A 57 8.26 -1.46 9.16
CA TYR A 57 6.85 -1.28 9.53
C TYR A 57 5.90 -1.46 8.36
N ILE A 58 6.28 -1.06 7.13
CA ILE A 58 5.48 -1.31 5.92
C ILE A 58 5.26 -2.82 5.74
N CYS A 59 6.33 -3.61 5.79
CA CYS A 59 6.22 -5.06 5.62
C CYS A 59 5.64 -5.75 6.86
N GLY A 60 5.99 -5.29 8.07
CA GLY A 60 5.56 -5.91 9.32
C GLY A 60 4.06 -5.71 9.60
N ILE A 61 3.52 -4.50 9.40
CA ILE A 61 2.09 -4.25 9.56
C ILE A 61 1.29 -5.09 8.56
N SER A 62 1.75 -5.12 7.30
CA SER A 62 1.09 -5.93 6.28
C SER A 62 1.16 -7.43 6.60
N ALA A 63 2.31 -7.95 7.06
CA ALA A 63 2.41 -9.34 7.51
C ALA A 63 1.39 -9.68 8.61
N ILE A 64 1.19 -8.79 9.59
CA ILE A 64 0.19 -8.98 10.65
C ILE A 64 -1.23 -8.99 10.07
N ALA A 65 -1.54 -8.10 9.13
CA ALA A 65 -2.84 -8.06 8.48
C ALA A 65 -3.11 -9.31 7.63
N TYR A 66 -2.13 -9.79 6.87
CA TYR A 66 -2.23 -11.04 6.11
C TYR A 66 -2.39 -12.25 7.02
N TYR A 67 -1.70 -12.28 8.16
CA TYR A 67 -1.93 -13.30 9.18
C TYR A 67 -3.35 -13.24 9.77
N ALA A 68 -3.87 -12.05 10.07
CA ALA A 68 -5.24 -11.90 10.56
C ALA A 68 -6.26 -12.45 9.55
N MET A 69 -6.13 -12.11 8.27
CA MET A 69 -6.98 -12.64 7.20
C MET A 69 -6.86 -14.17 7.06
N LEU A 70 -5.63 -14.70 7.13
CA LEU A 70 -5.36 -16.14 7.07
C LEU A 70 -5.93 -16.89 8.28
N ALA A 71 -5.91 -16.28 9.46
CA ALA A 71 -6.48 -16.81 10.70
C ALA A 71 -8.02 -16.72 10.76
N GLY A 72 -8.67 -16.30 9.68
CA GLY A 72 -10.13 -16.15 9.60
C GLY A 72 -10.67 -14.92 10.35
N GLN A 73 -9.81 -13.94 10.66
CA GLN A 73 -10.18 -12.69 11.30
C GLN A 73 -10.23 -11.55 10.27
N GLY A 74 -10.76 -10.39 10.67
CA GLY A 74 -10.63 -9.19 9.85
C GLY A 74 -11.51 -9.16 8.60
N TRP A 75 -12.63 -9.89 8.62
CA TRP A 75 -13.61 -9.91 7.53
C TRP A 75 -15.05 -9.83 8.03
N SER A 76 -15.96 -9.41 7.15
CA SER A 76 -17.40 -9.42 7.36
C SER A 76 -18.13 -9.89 6.10
N ALA A 77 -19.37 -10.38 6.26
CA ALA A 77 -20.27 -10.62 5.13
C ALA A 77 -21.26 -9.48 5.02
N GLY A 78 -21.22 -8.75 3.90
CA GLY A 78 -22.18 -7.70 3.58
C GLY A 78 -23.45 -8.24 2.91
N THR A 79 -24.24 -7.33 2.34
CA THR A 79 -25.44 -7.65 1.55
C THR A 79 -25.15 -8.42 0.27
N THR A 80 -23.88 -8.46 -0.16
CA THR A 80 -23.42 -9.22 -1.33
C THR A 80 -23.22 -10.71 -1.04
N CYS A 81 -23.40 -11.18 0.20
CA CYS A 81 -23.16 -12.57 0.60
C CYS A 81 -21.74 -13.07 0.29
N ARG A 82 -20.75 -12.16 0.32
CA ARG A 82 -19.35 -12.47 0.02
C ARG A 82 -18.48 -12.02 1.18
N GLN A 83 -17.39 -12.74 1.42
CA GLN A 83 -16.39 -12.39 2.42
C GLN A 83 -15.65 -11.12 2.00
N PHE A 84 -15.80 -10.07 2.79
CA PHE A 84 -15.14 -8.77 2.61
C PHE A 84 -14.08 -8.57 3.70
N PHE A 85 -12.81 -8.52 3.30
CA PHE A 85 -11.67 -8.40 4.22
C PHE A 85 -11.36 -6.94 4.60
N TYR A 86 -12.05 -6.41 5.60
CA TYR A 86 -11.78 -5.06 6.10
C TYR A 86 -10.38 -4.88 6.70
N ALA A 87 -9.73 -5.94 7.17
CA ALA A 87 -8.34 -5.90 7.65
C ALA A 87 -7.36 -5.36 6.60
N ARG A 88 -7.66 -5.58 5.31
CA ARG A 88 -6.86 -5.05 4.19
C ARG A 88 -6.85 -3.52 4.16
N TYR A 89 -8.00 -2.89 4.43
CA TYR A 89 -8.11 -1.43 4.47
C TYR A 89 -7.40 -0.84 5.70
N ILE A 90 -7.37 -1.58 6.81
CA ILE A 90 -6.59 -1.22 8.01
C ILE A 90 -5.09 -1.30 7.71
N ASP A 91 -4.62 -2.31 6.98
CA ASP A 91 -3.25 -2.34 6.47
C ASP A 91 -2.99 -1.08 5.63
N TRP A 92 -3.77 -0.86 4.58
CA TRP A 92 -3.50 0.22 3.62
C TRP A 92 -3.53 1.61 4.24
N ILE A 93 -4.47 1.91 5.14
CA ILE A 93 -4.54 3.22 5.80
C ILE A 93 -3.32 3.47 6.70
N LEU A 94 -2.62 2.42 7.14
CA LEU A 94 -1.38 2.52 7.91
C LEU A 94 -0.14 2.51 7.01
N THR A 95 -0.04 1.59 6.06
CA THR A 95 1.18 1.35 5.28
C THR A 95 1.33 2.27 4.09
N TRP A 96 0.24 2.70 3.45
CA TRP A 96 0.32 3.60 2.32
C TRP A 96 0.88 4.98 2.72
N PRO A 97 0.50 5.59 3.87
CA PRO A 97 1.17 6.79 4.39
C PRO A 97 2.67 6.61 4.61
N LEU A 98 3.09 5.44 5.11
CA LEU A 98 4.51 5.13 5.28
C LEU A 98 5.25 5.04 3.93
N ILE A 99 4.62 4.46 2.90
CA ILE A 99 5.15 4.44 1.53
C ILE A 99 5.25 5.86 0.95
N THR A 100 4.27 6.72 1.21
CA THR A 100 4.30 8.14 0.81
C THR A 100 5.47 8.88 1.47
N ILE A 101 5.69 8.66 2.77
CA ILE A 101 6.84 9.22 3.49
C ILE A 101 8.14 8.66 2.92
N LEU A 102 8.20 7.37 2.59
CA LEU A 102 9.37 6.75 1.98
C LEU A 102 9.73 7.40 0.64
N LEU A 103 8.75 7.60 -0.25
CA LEU A 103 8.93 8.34 -1.51
C LEU A 103 9.42 9.77 -1.27
N ALA A 104 8.82 10.47 -0.31
CA ALA A 104 9.19 11.83 0.04
C ALA A 104 10.61 11.93 0.59
N LEU A 105 11.08 10.94 1.37
CA LEU A 105 12.45 10.89 1.86
C LEU A 105 13.46 10.72 0.72
N ILE A 106 13.13 9.88 -0.28
CA ILE A 106 13.98 9.71 -1.48
C ILE A 106 14.05 11.02 -2.26
N ALA A 107 12.90 11.66 -2.51
CA ALA A 107 12.84 12.96 -3.18
C ALA A 107 13.48 14.09 -2.36
N GLY A 108 13.48 13.96 -1.03
CA GLY A 108 13.88 15.01 -0.10
C GLY A 108 12.89 16.14 0.03
N CYS A 109 11.60 15.83 0.02
CA CYS A 109 10.55 16.82 0.20
C CYS A 109 10.48 17.32 1.64
N GLU A 110 10.10 18.58 1.80
CA GLU A 110 9.65 19.11 3.08
C GLU A 110 8.29 18.53 3.49
N TRP A 111 7.92 18.64 4.77
CA TRP A 111 6.72 17.98 5.28
C TRP A 111 5.39 18.53 4.76
N THR A 112 5.30 19.79 4.35
CA THR A 112 4.04 20.39 3.87
C THR A 112 3.41 19.63 2.69
N PRO A 113 4.10 19.40 1.56
CA PRO A 113 3.54 18.60 0.47
C PRO A 113 3.37 17.12 0.85
N VAL A 114 4.14 16.61 1.82
CA VAL A 114 4.00 15.23 2.31
C VAL A 114 2.70 15.04 3.08
N LEU A 115 2.35 15.98 3.96
CA LEU A 115 1.09 15.97 4.70
C LEU A 115 -0.11 16.09 3.75
N GLY A 116 0.02 16.91 2.69
CA GLY A 116 -0.96 16.96 1.61
C GLY A 116 -1.19 15.59 0.98
N ALA A 117 -0.11 14.96 0.50
CA ALA A 117 -0.17 13.63 -0.12
C ALA A 117 -0.78 12.56 0.81
N ILE A 118 -0.37 12.52 2.09
CA ILE A 118 -0.94 11.61 3.09
C ILE A 118 -2.44 11.88 3.29
N GLY A 119 -2.86 13.15 3.35
CA GLY A 119 -4.28 13.51 3.45
C GLY A 119 -5.11 12.95 2.29
N GLY A 120 -4.63 13.11 1.05
CA GLY A 120 -5.27 12.54 -0.14
C GLY A 120 -5.35 11.01 -0.09
N GLN A 121 -4.31 10.37 0.42
CA GLN A 121 -4.23 8.91 0.54
C GLN A 121 -5.17 8.35 1.61
N VAL A 122 -5.31 9.01 2.76
CA VAL A 122 -6.28 8.64 3.79
C VAL A 122 -7.70 8.79 3.26
N VAL A 123 -7.99 9.90 2.55
CA VAL A 123 -9.29 10.10 1.89
C VAL A 123 -9.56 8.99 0.88
N GLN A 124 -8.57 8.62 0.06
CA GLN A 124 -8.69 7.54 -0.91
C GLN A 124 -9.08 6.22 -0.23
N VAL A 125 -8.27 5.71 0.72
CA VAL A 125 -8.52 4.41 1.36
C VAL A 125 -9.84 4.40 2.13
N PHE A 126 -10.14 5.49 2.84
CA PHE A 126 -11.40 5.62 3.57
C PHE A 126 -12.61 5.59 2.63
N ALA A 127 -12.57 6.37 1.54
CA ALA A 127 -13.64 6.39 0.56
C ALA A 127 -13.80 5.02 -0.12
N GLN A 128 -12.70 4.33 -0.43
CA GLN A 128 -12.74 2.97 -0.98
C GLN A 128 -13.41 1.98 -0.03
N TYR A 129 -13.06 2.03 1.26
CA TYR A 129 -13.72 1.21 2.28
C TYR A 129 -15.23 1.51 2.37
N MET A 130 -15.60 2.79 2.41
CA MET A 130 -17.00 3.21 2.47
C MET A 130 -17.77 2.79 1.22
N ALA A 131 -17.14 2.78 0.05
CA ALA A 131 -17.72 2.24 -1.17
C ALA A 131 -18.01 0.73 -1.03
N SER A 132 -17.05 -0.08 -0.54
CA SER A 132 -17.23 -1.53 -0.37
C SER A 132 -18.38 -1.89 0.56
N VAL A 133 -18.58 -1.14 1.65
CA VAL A 133 -19.62 -1.43 2.64
C VAL A 133 -20.96 -0.73 2.34
N SER A 134 -21.06 -0.01 1.23
CA SER A 134 -22.28 0.71 0.86
C SER A 134 -23.39 -0.23 0.38
N VAL A 135 -24.57 -0.10 1.00
CA VAL A 135 -25.77 -0.86 0.61
C VAL A 135 -26.49 -0.26 -0.59
N LEU A 136 -26.50 1.07 -0.71
CA LEU A 136 -27.13 1.77 -1.83
C LEU A 136 -26.12 2.00 -2.95
N ASP A 137 -26.42 1.55 -4.17
CA ASP A 137 -25.49 1.65 -5.31
C ASP A 137 -25.13 3.10 -5.66
N THR A 138 -26.07 4.04 -5.59
CA THR A 138 -25.77 5.47 -5.83
C THR A 138 -24.73 6.00 -4.82
N VAL A 139 -24.81 5.56 -3.56
CA VAL A 139 -23.86 5.96 -2.52
C VAL A 139 -22.51 5.29 -2.73
N LYS A 140 -22.49 4.00 -3.09
CA LYS A 140 -21.28 3.24 -3.46
C LYS A 140 -20.48 3.96 -4.55
N TRP A 141 -21.13 4.32 -5.65
CA TRP A 141 -20.46 4.97 -6.78
C TRP A 141 -20.02 6.41 -6.49
N PHE A 142 -20.74 7.11 -5.61
CA PHE A 142 -20.30 8.42 -5.14
C PHE A 142 -19.05 8.32 -4.27
N TRP A 143 -18.97 7.32 -3.37
CA TRP A 143 -17.74 7.05 -2.62
C TRP A 143 -16.58 6.66 -3.54
N PHE A 144 -16.83 5.85 -4.57
CA PHE A 144 -15.83 5.53 -5.58
C PHE A 144 -15.31 6.78 -6.31
N LEU A 145 -16.17 7.75 -6.63
CA LEU A 145 -15.71 9.02 -7.21
C LEU A 145 -14.79 9.79 -6.25
N ILE A 146 -15.10 9.84 -4.95
CA ILE A 146 -14.25 10.48 -3.94
C ILE A 146 -12.89 9.78 -3.84
N GLU A 147 -12.89 8.45 -3.88
CA GLU A 147 -11.68 7.63 -3.89
C GLU A 147 -10.77 7.99 -5.08
N ILE A 148 -11.32 8.04 -6.30
CA ILE A 148 -10.59 8.45 -7.50
C ILE A 148 -10.04 9.88 -7.39
N CYS A 149 -10.79 10.82 -6.80
CA CYS A 149 -10.28 12.18 -6.55
C CYS A 149 -9.09 12.18 -5.59
N GLY A 150 -9.15 11.38 -4.52
CA GLY A 150 -8.04 11.20 -3.58
C GLY A 150 -6.80 10.60 -4.25
N LEU A 151 -7.00 9.57 -5.08
CA LEU A 151 -5.93 8.95 -5.88
C LEU A 151 -5.30 9.95 -6.86
N MET A 152 -6.10 10.70 -7.62
CA MET A 152 -5.59 11.68 -8.58
C MET A 152 -4.78 12.78 -7.90
N PHE A 153 -5.22 13.24 -6.73
CA PHE A 153 -4.47 14.21 -5.92
C PHE A 153 -3.12 13.65 -5.47
N LEU A 154 -3.10 12.39 -5.02
CA LEU A 154 -1.90 11.69 -4.59
C LEU A 154 -0.93 11.43 -5.77
N VAL A 155 -1.42 10.98 -6.92
CA VAL A 155 -0.64 10.80 -8.15
C VAL A 155 -0.04 12.13 -8.60
N PHE A 156 -0.76 13.25 -8.50
CA PHE A 156 -0.21 14.57 -8.78
C PHE A 156 0.97 14.91 -7.85
N HIS A 157 0.85 14.63 -6.55
CA HIS A 157 1.95 14.87 -5.60
C HIS A 157 3.19 14.06 -5.95
N VAL A 158 3.03 12.77 -6.22
CA VAL A 158 4.15 11.87 -6.57
C VAL A 158 4.78 12.25 -7.91
N THR A 159 3.97 12.42 -8.96
CA THR A 159 4.49 12.61 -10.34
C THR A 159 4.89 14.03 -10.68
N ARG A 160 4.46 15.03 -9.91
CA ARG A 160 4.80 16.44 -10.16
C ARG A 160 5.60 17.03 -9.02
N ILE A 161 5.05 17.07 -7.81
CA ILE A 161 5.64 17.82 -6.70
C ILE A 161 6.93 17.14 -6.23
N PHE A 162 6.82 15.88 -5.79
CA PHE A 162 7.95 15.13 -5.27
C PHE A 162 8.98 14.85 -6.37
N LYS A 163 8.51 14.54 -7.58
CA LYS A 163 9.37 14.38 -8.74
C LYS A 163 10.21 15.62 -9.03
N ALA A 164 9.61 16.82 -9.04
CA ALA A 164 10.36 18.06 -9.25
C ALA A 164 11.41 18.29 -8.15
N THR A 165 11.08 17.97 -6.87
CA THR A 165 12.07 18.03 -5.78
C THR A 165 13.24 17.08 -6.01
N ALA A 166 12.95 15.84 -6.42
CA ALA A 166 13.99 14.84 -6.70
C ALA A 166 14.87 15.26 -7.90
N GLU A 167 14.28 15.77 -8.98
CA GLU A 167 15.00 16.22 -10.17
C GLU A 167 15.88 17.44 -9.89
N ASN A 168 15.43 18.36 -9.03
CA ASN A 168 16.25 19.51 -8.59
C ASN A 168 17.47 19.08 -7.77
N LYS A 169 17.38 17.98 -7.01
CA LYS A 169 18.55 17.39 -6.33
C LYS A 169 19.51 16.73 -7.31
N GLY A 170 18.97 16.13 -8.37
CA GLY A 170 19.75 15.42 -9.38
C GLY A 170 20.40 14.13 -8.87
N GLY A 171 21.34 13.60 -9.65
CA GLY A 171 22.13 12.42 -9.31
C GLY A 171 21.33 11.13 -9.20
N GLU A 172 21.87 10.16 -8.47
CA GLU A 172 21.27 8.83 -8.31
C GLU A 172 19.93 8.85 -7.58
N ALA A 173 19.74 9.81 -6.67
CA ALA A 173 18.48 9.99 -5.94
C ALA A 173 17.31 10.29 -6.90
N ALA A 174 17.52 11.11 -7.93
CA ALA A 174 16.50 11.41 -8.94
C ALA A 174 16.15 10.19 -9.80
N VAL A 175 17.14 9.36 -10.14
CA VAL A 175 16.97 8.12 -10.90
C VAL A 175 16.20 7.08 -10.08
N LEU A 176 16.60 6.88 -8.82
CA LEU A 176 15.91 6.02 -7.88
C LEU A 176 14.46 6.48 -7.70
N TYR A 177 14.26 7.77 -7.46
CA TYR A 177 12.93 8.34 -7.27
C TYR A 177 12.01 8.04 -8.46
N ASN A 178 12.44 8.30 -9.69
CA ASN A 178 11.61 8.04 -10.86
C ASN A 178 11.20 6.57 -10.98
N LYS A 179 12.13 5.63 -10.73
CA LYS A 179 11.83 4.18 -10.79
C LYS A 179 10.80 3.78 -9.74
N VAL A 180 11.02 4.20 -8.49
CA VAL A 180 10.14 3.85 -7.37
C VAL A 180 8.76 4.52 -7.54
N ALA A 181 8.73 5.81 -7.87
CA ALA A 181 7.50 6.57 -8.06
C ALA A 181 6.60 5.99 -9.15
N TRP A 182 7.14 5.64 -10.32
CA TRP A 182 6.32 5.04 -11.39
C TRP A 182 5.82 3.65 -11.03
N THR A 183 6.64 2.85 -10.34
CA THR A 183 6.21 1.54 -9.83
C THR A 183 5.03 1.72 -8.87
N THR A 184 5.13 2.65 -7.92
CA THR A 184 4.05 2.97 -6.97
C THR A 184 2.79 3.44 -7.68
N VAL A 185 2.88 4.40 -8.60
CA VAL A 185 1.72 4.96 -9.31
C VAL A 185 0.98 3.90 -10.11
N ILE A 186 1.70 3.03 -10.82
CA ILE A 186 1.07 1.94 -11.59
C ILE A 186 0.29 1.02 -10.65
N VAL A 187 0.91 0.59 -9.55
CA VAL A 187 0.28 -0.30 -8.58
C VAL A 187 -0.92 0.38 -7.90
N TRP A 188 -0.81 1.65 -7.52
CA TRP A 188 -1.91 2.41 -6.91
C TRP A 188 -3.11 2.58 -7.83
N ILE A 189 -2.92 2.68 -9.14
CA ILE A 189 -4.00 2.67 -10.13
C ILE A 189 -4.64 1.28 -10.26
N CYS A 190 -3.86 0.20 -10.09
CA CYS A 190 -4.40 -1.16 -10.15
C CYS A 190 -5.37 -1.50 -9.00
N TYR A 191 -5.19 -0.94 -7.79
CA TYR A 191 -6.09 -1.21 -6.64
C TYR A 191 -7.56 -0.83 -6.90
N PRO A 192 -7.92 0.39 -7.35
CA PRO A 192 -9.31 0.73 -7.66
C PRO A 192 -9.84 0.02 -8.90
N ILE A 193 -9.00 -0.31 -9.88
CA ILE A 193 -9.40 -1.14 -11.03
C ILE A 193 -9.82 -2.53 -10.52
N LEU A 194 -9.02 -3.15 -9.66
CA LEU A 194 -9.36 -4.45 -9.07
C LEU A 194 -10.63 -4.35 -8.22
N TRP A 195 -10.75 -3.29 -7.42
CA TRP A 195 -11.95 -3.03 -6.62
C TRP A 195 -13.21 -2.90 -7.47
N LEU A 196 -13.10 -2.24 -8.62
CA LEU A 196 -14.22 -2.02 -9.54
C LEU A 196 -14.86 -3.35 -9.96
N PHE A 197 -14.05 -4.36 -10.26
CA PHE A 197 -14.53 -5.69 -10.66
C PHE A 197 -14.82 -6.64 -9.50
N ALA A 198 -14.19 -6.40 -8.34
CA ALA A 198 -14.43 -7.17 -7.12
C ALA A 198 -15.67 -6.64 -6.38
N ASP A 199 -15.56 -5.60 -5.56
CA ASP A 199 -16.67 -5.07 -4.77
C ASP A 199 -17.67 -4.25 -5.59
N GLY A 200 -17.19 -3.52 -6.61
CA GLY A 200 -18.03 -2.63 -7.41
C GLY A 200 -19.08 -3.40 -8.20
N PHE A 201 -18.63 -4.30 -9.07
CA PHE A 201 -19.46 -5.10 -9.97
C PHE A 201 -19.69 -6.54 -9.52
N SER A 202 -19.04 -7.01 -8.44
CA SER A 202 -19.18 -8.40 -7.97
C SER A 202 -18.89 -9.45 -9.07
N SER A 203 -17.93 -9.15 -9.95
CA SER A 203 -17.60 -9.96 -11.13
C SER A 203 -16.48 -10.97 -10.87
N PHE A 204 -15.56 -10.66 -9.95
CA PHE A 204 -14.48 -11.57 -9.56
C PHE A 204 -14.88 -12.43 -8.37
N THR A 205 -14.29 -13.62 -8.22
CA THR A 205 -14.45 -14.45 -7.01
C THR A 205 -13.63 -13.87 -5.86
N VAL A 206 -14.00 -14.17 -4.61
CA VAL A 206 -13.24 -13.72 -3.42
C VAL A 206 -11.79 -14.22 -3.49
N SER A 207 -11.58 -15.45 -3.96
CA SER A 207 -10.24 -16.03 -4.12
C SER A 207 -9.39 -15.26 -5.13
N PHE A 208 -9.98 -14.88 -6.27
CA PHE A 208 -9.27 -14.13 -7.30
C PHE A 208 -8.91 -12.72 -6.81
N GLU A 209 -9.87 -12.03 -6.20
CA GLU A 209 -9.67 -10.72 -5.59
C GLU A 209 -8.51 -10.74 -4.58
N VAL A 210 -8.56 -11.67 -3.62
CA VAL A 210 -7.51 -11.84 -2.59
C VAL A 210 -6.14 -12.10 -3.24
N THR A 211 -6.10 -12.95 -4.26
CA THR A 211 -4.85 -13.28 -4.96
C THR A 211 -4.27 -12.07 -5.69
N MET A 212 -5.11 -11.26 -6.33
CA MET A 212 -4.63 -10.07 -7.05
C MET A 212 -4.15 -8.98 -6.08
N TYR A 213 -4.85 -8.76 -4.95
CA TYR A 213 -4.39 -7.81 -3.94
C TYR A 213 -3.07 -8.24 -3.28
N ALA A 214 -2.90 -9.54 -3.03
CA ALA A 214 -1.65 -10.13 -2.57
C ALA A 214 -0.47 -9.79 -3.51
N ILE A 215 -0.62 -10.05 -4.81
CA ILE A 215 0.40 -9.70 -5.81
C ILE A 215 0.71 -8.19 -5.80
N LEU A 216 -0.33 -7.33 -5.76
CA LEU A 216 -0.13 -5.89 -5.71
C LEU A 216 0.60 -5.45 -4.44
N ASP A 217 0.27 -6.03 -3.29
CA ASP A 217 0.91 -5.72 -2.01
C ASP A 217 2.38 -6.16 -1.96
N LEU A 218 2.73 -7.33 -2.52
CA LEU A 218 4.14 -7.73 -2.64
C LEU A 218 4.94 -6.74 -3.49
N ILE A 219 4.37 -6.22 -4.58
CA ILE A 219 5.04 -5.22 -5.43
C ILE A 219 5.15 -3.88 -4.69
N ASN A 220 4.05 -3.40 -4.11
CA ASN A 220 3.96 -2.09 -3.46
C ASN A 220 4.74 -2.00 -2.14
N LYS A 221 5.00 -3.15 -1.50
CA LYS A 221 5.67 -3.21 -0.19
C LYS A 221 7.04 -3.85 -0.32
N VAL A 222 7.10 -5.12 -0.67
CA VAL A 222 8.34 -5.90 -0.63
C VAL A 222 9.31 -5.45 -1.71
N LEU A 223 8.90 -5.51 -2.98
CA LEU A 223 9.76 -5.07 -4.10
C LEU A 223 10.17 -3.61 -3.93
N LEU A 224 9.21 -2.74 -3.61
CA LEU A 224 9.46 -1.32 -3.38
C LEU A 224 10.51 -1.10 -2.27
N CYS A 225 10.34 -1.69 -1.10
CA CYS A 225 11.29 -1.53 0.01
C CYS A 225 12.68 -2.05 -0.35
N PHE A 226 12.79 -3.19 -1.04
CA PHE A 226 14.07 -3.72 -1.49
C PHE A 226 14.76 -2.81 -2.52
N MET A 227 14.01 -2.21 -3.45
CA MET A 227 14.56 -1.23 -4.40
C MET A 227 15.18 -0.03 -3.66
N VAL A 228 14.52 0.48 -2.62
CA VAL A 228 14.99 1.65 -1.87
C VAL A 228 16.20 1.31 -1.00
N VAL A 229 16.14 0.24 -0.21
CA VAL A 229 17.24 -0.15 0.68
C VAL A 229 18.50 -0.46 -0.12
N SER A 230 18.40 -1.22 -1.21
CA SER A 230 19.56 -1.60 -2.03
C SER A 230 20.24 -0.40 -2.68
N ALA A 231 19.46 0.60 -3.09
CA ALA A 231 20.00 1.83 -3.67
C ALA A 231 20.66 2.73 -2.63
N GLN A 232 20.14 2.79 -1.40
CA GLN A 232 20.78 3.56 -0.32
C GLN A 232 22.08 2.96 0.16
N ASP A 233 22.17 1.62 0.21
CA ASP A 233 23.43 0.91 0.51
C ASP A 233 24.50 1.26 -0.55
N SER A 234 24.11 1.50 -1.80
CA SER A 234 25.01 1.89 -2.89
C SER A 234 25.45 3.35 -2.76
N ILE A 235 24.50 4.27 -2.61
CA ILE A 235 24.78 5.72 -2.47
C ILE A 235 25.66 6.01 -1.24
N GLY A 236 25.38 5.36 -0.10
CA GLY A 236 26.15 5.56 1.13
C GLY A 236 27.60 5.08 1.05
N ASN A 237 27.90 4.10 0.18
CA ASN A 237 29.27 3.62 -0.02
C ASN A 237 30.09 4.58 -0.90
N ASP A 238 29.48 5.23 -1.87
CA ASP A 238 30.16 6.18 -2.75
C ASP A 238 30.61 7.44 -2.00
N ASP A 239 29.78 7.98 -1.09
CA ASP A 239 30.15 9.12 -0.24
C ASP A 239 31.33 8.80 0.69
N ASN A 240 31.39 7.58 1.25
CA ASN A 240 32.50 7.14 2.09
C ASN A 240 33.81 6.99 1.30
N THR A 241 33.75 6.54 0.04
CA THR A 241 34.93 6.45 -0.82
C THR A 241 35.40 7.82 -1.35
N ALA A 242 34.49 8.76 -1.57
CA ALA A 242 34.82 10.14 -1.93
C ALA A 242 35.55 10.86 -0.78
N GLY A 243 35.05 10.73 0.46
CA GLY A 243 35.70 11.30 1.64
C GLY A 243 37.09 10.72 1.93
N THR A 244 37.37 9.49 1.52
CA THR A 244 38.70 8.86 1.69
C THR A 244 39.73 9.40 0.69
N ARG A 245 39.30 9.92 -0.48
CA ARG A 245 40.20 10.46 -1.52
C ARG A 245 40.67 11.90 -1.25
N GLU A 246 39.98 12.65 -0.39
CA GLU A 246 40.42 14.02 -0.03
C GLU A 246 41.53 14.05 1.03
N TYR A 247 41.89 12.90 1.62
CA TYR A 247 42.93 12.79 2.66
C TYR A 247 44.25 12.15 2.20
N VAL A 248 44.51 12.08 0.88
CA VAL A 248 45.78 11.53 0.33
C VAL A 248 46.52 12.59 -0.48
#